data_AF-A0A1M7XWH4-F1
#
_entry.id   AF-A0A1M7XWH4-F1
#
_cell.length_a   1.000
_cell.length_b   1.000
_cell.length_c   1.000
_cell.angle_alpha   90.00
_cell.angle_beta   90.00
_cell.angle_gamma   90.00
#
_symmetry.space_group_name_H-M   'P 1'
#
loop_
_entity.id
_entity.type
_entity.pdbx_description
1 polymer ?
#
loop_
_entity_poly.entity_id
_entity_poly.type
_entity_poly.pdbx_seq_one_letter_code
_entity_poly.pdbx_strand_id
1 'polypeptide(L)'
;MTIENEVILKSVIDISSLQNIDLESVNWSKVVDILVEKKLMLFLYPKIKKYIVDEQMDSYERIYKNLYQVIDRQIDEIKNIQKKLSNCGIEAMFVKGVFLSKAAFNSLYARQCADIDILVNREDMVSAYNSVYELGYRFWTGNDENGEPLLSEKPDYLFSDDYHEFVCLKKGKGYNDNNNVIIEIKYATSAIPYKYIMDFQENFQIEDVDDVKIKTFDIPFTLIHICAHLYVNTQCEDGYLNDGMFRDLVDLKMFLYRHENIDWKFIYKKAKEYEIVHELYFALYSVNSVWPNTVSEEIVECFSPRNITYAYNGNEFGELHNWKIDIVTRCFDEKLRLKQYSELYKTDIFSDVNTPVIVSDGSMHPFLMEKDDIQIRLFISYDYANSCIKLITLFDLEMFKQENFYFFITVVDNDASQDLIERTISNHKKLCRTNLKGTWETYDYHKQGINFINIKTEEIFSSQCDKVYILIDTYKAIGEGGFRGTGVKEKYIICNTTK
;
A
#
# COMPACT_ATOMS: atom_id res chain seq x y z
N MET A 1 -25.53 -7.36 -3.01
CA MET A 1 -25.16 -6.56 -1.82
C MET A 1 -25.92 -7.12 -0.63
N THR A 2 -25.28 -7.36 0.52
CA THR A 2 -25.99 -7.82 1.73
C THR A 2 -26.64 -6.64 2.45
N ILE A 3 -27.60 -6.92 3.35
CA ILE A 3 -28.26 -5.88 4.14
C ILE A 3 -27.26 -5.13 5.05
N GLU A 4 -26.23 -5.81 5.55
CA GLU A 4 -25.18 -5.18 6.38
C GLU A 4 -24.39 -4.13 5.59
N ASN A 5 -24.01 -4.43 4.35
CA ASN A 5 -23.29 -3.50 3.48
C ASN A 5 -24.17 -2.29 3.15
N GLU A 6 -25.47 -2.52 2.94
CA GLU A 6 -26.44 -1.43 2.69
C GLU A 6 -26.58 -0.51 3.91
N VAL A 7 -26.66 -1.06 5.12
CA VAL A 7 -26.66 -0.28 6.38
C VAL A 7 -25.42 0.61 6.45
N ILE A 8 -24.23 0.06 6.17
CA ILE A 8 -22.97 0.81 6.22
C ILE A 8 -22.96 1.94 5.19
N LEU A 9 -23.27 1.64 3.92
CA LEU A 9 -23.27 2.62 2.83
C LEU A 9 -24.24 3.78 3.09
N LYS A 10 -25.45 3.47 3.56
CA LYS A 10 -26.48 4.47 3.88
C LYS A 10 -26.13 5.32 5.10
N SER A 11 -25.50 4.72 6.11
CA SER A 11 -25.09 5.42 7.35
C SER A 11 -24.00 6.47 7.15
N VAL A 12 -23.24 6.41 6.03
CA VAL A 12 -22.23 7.43 5.69
C VAL A 12 -22.89 8.78 5.45
N ILE A 13 -23.95 8.83 4.63
CA ILE A 13 -24.66 10.06 4.26
C ILE A 13 -25.56 10.54 5.41
N ASP A 14 -26.57 9.74 5.75
CA ASP A 14 -27.58 10.12 6.72
C ASP A 14 -28.21 8.88 7.35
N ILE A 15 -28.23 8.83 8.68
CA ILE A 15 -28.91 7.80 9.46
C ILE A 15 -30.40 7.71 9.12
N SER A 16 -31.05 8.81 8.72
CA SER A 16 -32.47 8.79 8.36
C SER A 16 -32.75 7.85 7.18
N SER A 17 -31.76 7.61 6.32
CA SER A 17 -31.89 6.70 5.18
C SER A 17 -31.99 5.22 5.57
N LEU A 18 -31.75 4.87 6.84
CA LEU A 18 -31.95 3.53 7.39
C LEU A 18 -33.43 3.18 7.61
N GLN A 19 -34.36 4.14 7.52
CA GLN A 19 -35.80 3.91 7.75
C GLN A 19 -36.41 2.86 6.80
N ASN A 20 -35.81 2.65 5.63
CA ASN A 20 -36.27 1.68 4.63
C ASN A 20 -35.55 0.32 4.72
N ILE A 21 -34.72 0.12 5.75
CA ILE A 21 -34.03 -1.16 5.98
C ILE A 21 -34.76 -1.90 7.11
N ASP A 22 -34.99 -3.21 6.91
CA ASP A 22 -35.46 -4.08 7.97
C ASP A 22 -34.34 -4.33 9.00
N LEU A 23 -34.23 -3.42 9.97
CA LEU A 23 -33.19 -3.45 11.01
C LEU A 23 -33.27 -4.67 11.93
N GLU A 24 -34.41 -5.36 12.00
CA GLU A 24 -34.56 -6.59 12.80
C GLU A 24 -33.83 -7.78 12.16
N SER A 25 -33.66 -7.75 10.83
CA SER A 25 -32.95 -8.79 10.08
C SER A 25 -31.44 -8.59 9.97
N VAL A 26 -30.92 -7.45 10.45
CA VAL A 26 -29.50 -7.08 10.33
C VAL A 26 -28.65 -7.88 11.33
N ASN A 27 -27.61 -8.54 10.83
CA ASN A 27 -26.57 -9.10 11.69
C ASN A 27 -25.61 -8.00 12.17
N TRP A 28 -25.87 -7.43 13.35
CA TRP A 28 -25.07 -6.33 13.90
C TRP A 28 -23.63 -6.72 14.23
N SER A 29 -23.38 -7.96 14.62
CA SER A 29 -22.01 -8.48 14.83
C SER A 29 -21.19 -8.36 13.56
N LYS A 30 -21.75 -8.81 12.43
CA LYS A 30 -21.11 -8.66 11.11
C LYS A 30 -20.96 -7.19 10.70
N VAL A 31 -21.93 -6.32 11.01
CA VAL A 31 -21.78 -4.87 10.74
C VAL A 31 -20.57 -4.31 11.50
N VAL A 32 -20.44 -4.62 12.79
CA VAL A 32 -19.32 -4.13 13.60
C VAL A 32 -17.98 -4.70 13.12
N ASP A 33 -17.93 -5.98 12.75
CA ASP A 33 -16.73 -6.59 12.16
C ASP A 33 -16.28 -5.82 10.90
N ILE A 34 -17.22 -5.52 9.99
CA ILE A 34 -16.93 -4.70 8.80
C ILE A 34 -16.48 -3.29 9.20
N LEU A 35 -17.08 -2.65 10.21
CA LEU A 35 -16.65 -1.33 10.66
C LEU A 35 -15.22 -1.33 11.22
N VAL A 36 -14.80 -2.40 11.89
CA VAL A 36 -13.43 -2.55 12.40
C VAL A 36 -12.48 -2.79 11.24
N GLU A 37 -12.78 -3.74 10.36
CA GLU A 37 -12.00 -4.09 9.16
C GLU A 37 -11.79 -2.89 8.25
N LYS A 38 -12.89 -2.19 7.89
CA LYS A 38 -12.86 -0.99 7.03
C LYS A 38 -12.39 0.27 7.76
N LYS A 39 -12.01 0.18 9.03
CA LYS A 39 -11.54 1.30 9.86
C LYS A 39 -12.54 2.46 10.02
N LEU A 40 -13.83 2.15 10.03
CA LEU A 40 -14.95 3.12 10.12
C LEU A 40 -15.64 3.13 11.49
N MET A 41 -15.18 2.33 12.46
CA MET A 41 -15.80 2.24 13.79
C MET A 41 -15.95 3.61 14.46
N LEU A 42 -14.93 4.47 14.43
CA LEU A 42 -14.99 5.78 15.10
C LEU A 42 -16.03 6.72 14.47
N PHE A 43 -16.27 6.62 13.17
CA PHE A 43 -17.20 7.47 12.44
C PHE A 43 -18.63 6.96 12.48
N LEU A 44 -18.84 5.66 12.19
CA LEU A 44 -20.18 5.10 11.98
C LEU A 44 -20.78 4.49 13.24
N TYR A 45 -20.00 3.94 14.17
CA TYR A 45 -20.56 3.31 15.37
C TYR A 45 -21.41 4.26 16.22
N PRO A 46 -20.99 5.51 16.52
CA PRO A 46 -21.82 6.44 17.30
C PRO A 46 -23.18 6.75 16.63
N LYS A 47 -23.24 6.64 15.30
CA LYS A 47 -24.44 6.87 14.50
C LYS A 47 -25.42 5.70 14.57
N ILE A 48 -24.92 4.48 14.51
CA ILE A 48 -25.75 3.27 14.37
C ILE A 48 -26.02 2.57 15.71
N LYS A 49 -25.24 2.82 16.76
CA LYS A 49 -25.30 2.04 18.01
C LYS A 49 -26.67 2.00 18.68
N LYS A 50 -27.52 3.01 18.47
CA LYS A 50 -28.89 3.04 19.01
C LYS A 50 -29.82 1.98 18.39
N TYR A 51 -29.42 1.39 17.26
CA TYR A 51 -30.16 0.33 16.57
C TYR A 51 -29.62 -1.07 16.87
N ILE A 52 -28.45 -1.16 17.51
CA ILE A 52 -27.85 -2.43 17.89
C ILE A 52 -28.59 -2.92 19.15
N VAL A 53 -29.32 -4.02 19.02
CA VAL A 53 -30.01 -4.69 20.15
C VAL A 53 -29.32 -6.02 20.41
N ASP A 54 -28.01 -5.95 20.64
CA ASP A 54 -27.12 -7.10 20.72
C ASP A 54 -26.54 -7.24 22.14
N GLU A 55 -26.46 -8.47 22.65
CA GLU A 55 -25.81 -8.80 23.93
C GLU A 55 -24.32 -8.40 23.93
N GLN A 56 -23.73 -8.20 22.75
CA GLN A 56 -22.33 -7.82 22.56
C GLN A 56 -22.04 -6.31 22.67
N MET A 57 -23.03 -5.45 23.00
CA MET A 57 -22.87 -3.99 23.08
C MET A 57 -21.66 -3.54 23.93
N ASP A 58 -21.43 -4.18 25.08
CA ASP A 58 -20.29 -3.86 25.95
C ASP A 58 -18.93 -4.18 25.31
N SER A 59 -18.88 -5.16 24.41
CA SER A 59 -17.69 -5.47 23.61
C SER A 59 -17.44 -4.36 22.59
N TYR A 60 -18.48 -3.93 21.87
CA TYR A 60 -18.38 -2.89 20.85
C TYR A 60 -18.01 -1.53 21.43
N GLU A 61 -18.60 -1.13 22.56
CA GLU A 61 -18.23 0.09 23.27
C GLU A 61 -16.77 0.07 23.74
N ARG A 62 -16.24 -1.10 24.12
CA ARG A 62 -14.83 -1.26 24.49
C ARG A 62 -13.90 -1.08 23.29
N ILE A 63 -14.23 -1.67 22.15
CA ILE A 63 -13.50 -1.47 20.89
C ILE A 63 -13.47 0.03 20.53
N TYR A 64 -14.64 0.68 20.52
CA TYR A 64 -14.77 2.10 20.24
C TYR A 64 -13.93 2.97 21.19
N LYS A 65 -14.00 2.74 22.51
CA LYS A 65 -13.22 3.47 23.51
C LYS A 65 -11.72 3.27 23.36
N ASN A 66 -11.28 2.03 23.08
CA ASN A 66 -9.86 1.74 22.84
C ASN A 66 -9.33 2.50 21.62
N LEU A 67 -10.09 2.51 20.52
CA LEU A 67 -9.73 3.28 19.32
C LEU A 67 -9.69 4.79 19.61
N TYR A 68 -10.63 5.31 20.38
CA TYR A 68 -10.64 6.72 20.79
C TYR A 68 -9.37 7.09 21.57
N GLN A 69 -8.97 6.23 22.52
CA GLN A 69 -7.73 6.42 23.30
C GLN A 69 -6.45 6.37 22.44
N VAL A 70 -6.46 5.59 21.34
CA VAL A 70 -5.36 5.61 20.37
C VAL A 70 -5.25 6.98 19.71
N ILE A 71 -6.39 7.58 19.31
CA ILE A 71 -6.39 8.92 18.72
C ILE A 71 -5.96 10.00 19.73
N ASP A 72 -6.44 9.94 20.97
CA ASP A 72 -5.98 10.85 22.04
C ASP A 72 -4.45 10.85 22.15
N ARG A 73 -3.86 9.65 22.15
CA ARG A 73 -2.40 9.51 22.22
C ARG A 73 -1.69 10.05 20.99
N GLN A 74 -2.22 9.80 19.79
CA GLN A 74 -1.64 10.34 18.58
C GLN A 74 -1.65 11.87 18.58
N ILE A 75 -2.74 12.50 19.05
CA ILE A 75 -2.81 13.96 19.22
C ILE A 75 -1.72 14.44 20.20
N ASP A 76 -1.54 13.77 21.33
CA ASP A 76 -0.50 14.11 22.29
C ASP A 76 0.92 13.94 21.73
N GLU A 77 1.18 12.86 20.97
CA GLU A 77 2.46 12.64 20.32
C GLU A 77 2.73 13.67 19.21
N ILE A 78 1.73 14.02 18.40
CA ILE A 78 1.83 15.10 17.40
C ILE A 78 2.22 16.42 18.08
N LYS A 79 1.57 16.79 19.19
CA LYS A 79 1.90 18.00 19.96
C LYS A 79 3.35 17.97 20.46
N ASN A 80 3.81 16.84 20.98
CA ASN A 80 5.18 16.68 21.49
C ASN A 80 6.22 16.75 20.37
N ILE A 81 5.96 16.08 19.25
CA ILE A 81 6.84 16.07 18.09
C ILE A 81 6.92 17.47 17.47
N GLN A 82 5.78 18.14 17.26
CA GLN A 82 5.76 19.51 16.72
C GLN A 82 6.57 20.48 17.58
N LYS A 83 6.40 20.44 18.91
CA LYS A 83 7.20 21.25 19.83
C LYS A 83 8.69 20.94 19.71
N LYS A 84 9.06 19.66 19.65
CA LYS A 84 10.46 19.22 19.56
C LYS A 84 11.11 19.66 18.25
N LEU A 85 10.44 19.44 17.11
CA LEU A 85 10.94 19.84 15.79
C LEU A 85 11.06 21.37 15.69
N SER A 86 10.04 22.11 16.13
CA SER A 86 10.07 23.58 16.15
C SER A 86 11.22 24.14 17.00
N ASN A 87 11.52 23.53 18.16
CA ASN A 87 12.64 23.95 19.01
C ASN A 87 14.00 23.67 18.36
N CYS A 88 14.07 22.73 17.43
CA CYS A 88 15.26 22.43 16.64
C CYS A 88 15.33 23.26 15.35
N GLY A 89 14.38 24.17 15.10
CA GLY A 89 14.31 24.97 13.88
C GLY A 89 13.89 24.17 12.65
N ILE A 90 13.30 22.98 12.83
CA ILE A 90 12.84 22.11 11.75
C ILE A 90 11.38 22.44 11.47
N GLU A 91 11.10 22.82 10.23
CA GLU A 91 9.74 22.98 9.76
C GLU A 91 9.13 21.62 9.43
N ALA A 92 7.98 21.34 10.04
CA ALA A 92 7.26 20.09 9.87
C ALA A 92 5.79 20.37 9.51
N MET A 93 5.26 19.52 8.63
CA MET A 93 3.86 19.51 8.26
C MET A 93 3.28 18.13 8.55
N PHE A 94 2.14 18.09 9.24
CA PHE A 94 1.44 16.86 9.55
C PHE A 94 0.34 16.65 8.53
N VAL A 95 0.42 15.54 7.81
CA VAL A 95 -0.45 15.25 6.67
C VAL A 95 -1.31 14.04 6.97
N LYS A 96 -2.48 13.93 6.33
CA LYS A 96 -3.45 12.85 6.57
C LYS A 96 -3.88 12.76 8.05
N GLY A 97 -4.08 11.54 8.56
CA GLY A 97 -4.33 11.25 9.96
C GLY A 97 -5.48 12.05 10.57
N VAL A 98 -5.22 12.59 11.77
CA VAL A 98 -6.17 13.40 12.55
C VAL A 98 -6.54 14.71 11.85
N PHE A 99 -5.66 15.28 11.03
CA PHE A 99 -5.92 16.54 10.31
C PHE A 99 -6.86 16.30 9.13
N LEU A 100 -6.69 15.19 8.41
CA LEU A 100 -7.69 14.72 7.45
C LEU A 100 -9.02 14.42 8.15
N SER A 101 -8.98 13.83 9.34
CA SER A 101 -10.20 13.62 10.14
C SER A 101 -10.95 14.94 10.39
N LYS A 102 -10.22 16.00 10.79
CA LYS A 102 -10.80 17.32 11.00
C LYS A 102 -11.34 17.93 9.71
N ALA A 103 -10.56 17.85 8.63
CA ALA A 103 -10.90 18.41 7.33
C ALA A 103 -12.10 17.73 6.67
N ALA A 104 -12.28 16.41 6.83
CA ALA A 104 -13.38 15.66 6.22
C ALA A 104 -14.61 15.53 7.15
N PHE A 105 -14.41 15.34 8.45
CA PHE A 105 -15.49 14.98 9.39
C PHE A 105 -15.78 16.04 10.47
N ASN A 106 -15.08 17.18 10.47
CA ASN A 106 -15.11 18.20 11.53
C ASN A 106 -14.62 17.76 12.91
N SER A 107 -13.98 16.60 13.02
CA SER A 107 -13.58 16.02 14.30
C SER A 107 -12.21 15.39 14.17
N LEU A 108 -11.32 15.62 15.13
CA LEU A 108 -10.03 14.93 15.21
C LEU A 108 -10.20 13.43 15.49
N TYR A 109 -11.37 13.01 16.00
CA TYR A 109 -11.64 11.66 16.53
C TYR A 109 -12.51 10.78 15.64
N ALA A 110 -12.95 11.26 14.48
CA ALA A 110 -13.87 10.50 13.63
C ALA A 110 -13.15 9.42 12.80
N ARG A 111 -11.87 9.61 12.51
CA ARG A 111 -11.09 8.73 11.63
C ARG A 111 -10.09 7.90 12.42
N GLN A 112 -10.09 6.59 12.19
CA GLN A 112 -9.04 5.73 12.69
C GLN A 112 -7.74 5.95 11.91
N CYS A 113 -6.66 6.22 12.62
CA CYS A 113 -5.33 6.47 12.04
C CYS A 113 -4.34 5.47 12.62
N ALA A 114 -3.50 4.86 11.79
CA ALA A 114 -2.54 3.83 12.24
C ALA A 114 -1.20 4.45 12.65
N ASP A 115 -0.84 5.52 11.96
CA ASP A 115 0.46 6.17 11.91
C ASP A 115 0.30 7.70 11.88
N ILE A 116 1.41 8.41 12.07
CA ILE A 116 1.51 9.86 11.95
C ILE A 116 2.49 10.17 10.82
N ASP A 117 1.99 10.64 9.68
CA ASP A 117 2.83 11.14 8.57
C ASP A 117 3.33 12.57 8.87
N ILE A 118 4.65 12.76 8.81
CA ILE A 118 5.31 14.04 9.07
C ILE A 118 6.17 14.40 7.85
N LEU A 119 5.76 15.43 7.11
CA LEU A 119 6.53 15.94 5.98
C LEU A 119 7.52 17.01 6.45
N VAL A 120 8.80 16.83 6.11
CA VAL A 120 9.91 17.76 6.37
C VAL A 120 10.71 17.98 5.09
N ASN A 121 11.60 18.98 5.07
CA ASN A 121 12.52 19.13 3.95
C ASN A 121 13.50 17.96 3.89
N ARG A 122 13.94 17.60 2.68
CA ARG A 122 14.87 16.48 2.47
C ARG A 122 16.16 16.65 3.27
N GLU A 123 16.66 17.88 3.34
CA GLU A 123 17.87 18.27 4.06
C GLU A 123 17.72 18.12 5.58
N ASP A 124 16.49 18.22 6.09
CA ASP A 124 16.18 18.16 7.52
C ASP A 124 15.85 16.75 8.02
N MET A 125 15.65 15.77 7.13
CA MET A 125 15.23 14.40 7.47
C MET A 125 16.07 13.75 8.59
N VAL A 126 17.40 13.84 8.51
CA VAL A 126 18.30 13.25 9.53
C VAL A 126 18.17 13.99 10.86
N SER A 127 18.09 15.31 10.83
CA SER A 127 17.89 16.15 12.02
C SER A 127 16.53 15.91 12.66
N ALA A 128 15.48 15.70 11.84
CA ALA A 128 14.14 15.35 12.29
C ALA A 128 14.12 13.98 12.97
N TYR A 129 14.77 12.98 12.37
CA TYR A 129 14.95 11.66 12.98
C TYR A 129 15.64 11.77 14.34
N ASN A 130 16.79 12.45 14.42
CA ASN A 130 17.52 12.62 15.67
C ASN A 130 16.66 13.32 16.74
N SER A 131 15.81 14.26 16.32
CA SER A 131 14.90 14.98 17.21
C SER A 131 13.82 14.07 17.81
N VAL A 132 13.18 13.21 17.01
CA VAL A 132 12.19 12.25 17.53
C VAL A 132 12.84 11.09 18.28
N TYR A 133 14.09 10.74 17.96
CA TYR A 133 14.85 9.73 18.68
C TYR A 133 14.98 10.08 20.17
N GLU A 134 15.21 11.36 20.48
CA GLU A 134 15.22 11.89 21.84
C GLU A 134 13.86 11.78 22.56
N LEU A 135 12.75 11.73 21.80
CA LEU A 135 11.40 11.48 22.35
C LEU A 135 11.11 10.00 22.58
N GLY A 136 12.08 9.12 22.33
CA GLY A 136 11.99 7.67 22.53
C GLY A 136 11.58 6.87 21.30
N TYR A 137 11.48 7.51 20.12
CA TYR A 137 11.28 6.80 18.86
C TYR A 137 12.56 6.08 18.45
N ARG A 138 12.42 4.94 17.78
CA ARG A 138 13.52 4.18 17.18
C ARG A 138 13.16 3.83 15.75
N PHE A 139 14.18 3.65 14.92
CA PHE A 139 13.98 3.25 13.53
C PHE A 139 13.43 1.82 13.49
N TRP A 140 12.32 1.59 12.78
CA TRP A 140 11.65 0.28 12.72
C TRP A 140 12.15 -0.51 11.51
N THR A 141 12.75 -1.68 11.75
CA THR A 141 13.35 -2.52 10.68
C THR A 141 12.49 -3.74 10.33
N GLY A 142 11.26 -3.79 10.85
CA GLY A 142 10.32 -4.91 10.69
C GLY A 142 10.05 -5.63 12.01
N ASN A 143 9.49 -6.83 11.92
CA ASN A 143 9.18 -7.66 13.08
C ASN A 143 10.00 -8.95 13.05
N ASP A 144 10.28 -9.51 14.22
CA ASP A 144 10.90 -10.82 14.35
C ASP A 144 9.91 -11.96 14.05
N GLU A 145 10.36 -13.21 14.21
CA GLU A 145 9.54 -14.40 13.97
C GLU A 145 8.33 -14.55 14.91
N ASN A 146 8.33 -13.85 16.04
CA ASN A 146 7.24 -13.82 17.02
C ASN A 146 6.31 -12.61 16.81
N GLY A 147 6.60 -11.75 15.83
CA GLY A 147 5.86 -10.52 15.59
C GLY A 147 6.33 -9.33 16.43
N GLU A 148 7.42 -9.45 17.20
CA GLU A 148 7.95 -8.35 17.99
C GLU A 148 8.70 -7.33 17.13
N PRO A 149 8.52 -6.02 17.35
CA PRO A 149 9.22 -5.00 16.57
C PRO A 149 10.75 -5.05 16.77
N LEU A 150 11.48 -5.14 15.65
CA LEU A 150 12.93 -4.96 15.55
C LEU A 150 13.25 -3.47 15.38
N LEU A 151 14.13 -2.95 16.23
CA LEU A 151 14.41 -1.51 16.34
C LEU A 151 15.90 -1.24 16.22
N SER A 152 16.27 -0.25 15.39
CA SER A 152 17.64 0.25 15.24
C SER A 152 17.79 1.64 15.84
N GLU A 153 19.02 1.96 16.28
CA GLU A 153 19.37 3.31 16.76
C GLU A 153 19.57 4.30 15.61
N LYS A 154 19.86 3.81 14.40
CA LYS A 154 20.14 4.64 13.23
C LYS A 154 19.27 4.19 12.05
N PRO A 155 18.89 5.10 11.14
CA PRO A 155 18.30 4.71 9.88
C PRO A 155 19.33 3.92 9.07
N ASP A 156 18.97 2.70 8.66
CA ASP A 156 19.88 1.80 7.94
C ASP A 156 20.05 2.18 6.46
N TYR A 157 19.34 3.20 5.98
CA TYR A 157 19.44 3.72 4.62
C TYR A 157 19.54 5.25 4.59
N LEU A 158 20.51 5.73 3.81
CA LEU A 158 20.57 7.11 3.33
C LEU A 158 19.92 7.12 1.94
N PHE A 159 18.74 7.75 1.85
CA PHE A 159 18.01 8.18 0.64
C PHE A 159 18.41 7.53 -0.69
N SER A 160 17.59 6.61 -1.19
CA SER A 160 17.46 6.38 -2.63
C SER A 160 16.21 7.09 -3.15
N ASP A 161 16.16 7.35 -4.46
CA ASP A 161 15.00 8.01 -5.09
C ASP A 161 13.67 7.30 -4.79
N ASP A 162 13.71 5.99 -4.52
CA ASP A 162 12.53 5.19 -4.21
C ASP A 162 12.08 5.21 -2.73
N TYR A 163 12.95 5.65 -1.79
CA TYR A 163 12.63 5.66 -0.35
C TYR A 163 12.54 7.08 0.16
N HIS A 164 11.32 7.49 0.48
CA HIS A 164 11.01 8.86 0.87
C HIS A 164 10.71 9.08 2.35
N GLU A 165 10.87 8.03 3.18
CA GLU A 165 10.46 8.07 4.58
C GLU A 165 11.38 7.29 5.54
N PHE A 166 11.39 7.72 6.81
CA PHE A 166 11.89 6.97 7.94
C PHE A 166 10.71 6.53 8.81
N VAL A 167 10.44 5.23 8.81
CA VAL A 167 9.41 4.66 9.69
C VAL A 167 10.00 4.44 11.08
N CYS A 168 9.41 5.11 12.07
CA CYS A 168 9.89 5.09 13.45
C CYS A 168 8.80 4.61 14.39
N LEU A 169 9.17 3.79 15.37
CA LEU A 169 8.27 3.23 16.36
C LEU A 169 8.70 3.63 17.76
N LYS A 170 7.74 4.05 18.58
CA LYS A 170 7.89 4.26 20.02
C LYS A 170 7.06 3.20 20.74
N LYS A 171 7.75 2.30 21.46
CA LYS A 171 7.06 1.28 22.26
C LYS A 171 6.28 1.95 23.40
N GLY A 172 5.03 1.53 23.55
CA GLY A 172 4.20 2.00 24.65
C GLY A 172 4.62 1.42 26.00
N LYS A 173 4.17 2.05 27.10
CA LYS A 173 4.35 1.49 28.46
C LYS A 173 3.18 0.54 28.79
N GLY A 174 3.48 -0.73 29.09
CA GLY A 174 2.50 -1.72 29.57
C GLY A 174 2.48 -3.02 28.78
N TYR A 175 1.73 -4.01 29.28
CA TYR A 175 1.65 -5.39 28.77
C TYR A 175 0.69 -5.59 27.56
N ASN A 176 0.07 -4.52 27.04
CA ASN A 176 -0.84 -4.62 25.90
C ASN A 176 -0.20 -3.97 24.65
N ASP A 177 -0.06 -4.78 23.59
CA ASP A 177 0.63 -4.47 22.33
C ASP A 177 0.07 -3.27 21.56
N ASN A 178 -1.17 -2.86 21.84
CA ASN A 178 -1.82 -1.71 21.21
C ASN A 178 -1.27 -0.35 21.64
N ASN A 179 -0.13 -0.32 22.36
CA ASN A 179 0.42 0.93 22.87
C ASN A 179 1.53 1.56 22.03
N ASN A 180 1.94 0.92 20.95
CA ASN A 180 2.97 1.46 20.06
C ASN A 180 2.45 2.66 19.27
N VAL A 181 3.31 3.65 19.07
CA VAL A 181 3.04 4.78 18.18
C VAL A 181 4.03 4.70 17.03
N ILE A 182 3.49 4.69 15.81
CA ILE A 182 4.26 4.68 14.57
C ILE A 182 4.20 6.08 13.98
N ILE A 183 5.35 6.60 13.59
CA ILE A 183 5.47 7.85 12.85
C ILE A 183 6.30 7.60 11.59
N GLU A 184 6.01 8.35 10.55
CA GLU A 184 6.73 8.29 9.30
C GLU A 184 7.24 9.70 8.98
N ILE A 185 8.55 9.90 9.11
CA ILE A 185 9.19 11.17 8.73
C ILE A 185 9.47 11.09 7.24
N LYS A 186 8.88 11.97 6.44
CA LYS A 186 8.91 11.93 4.98
C LYS A 186 9.45 13.24 4.40
N TYR A 187 10.04 13.16 3.22
CA TYR A 187 10.30 14.33 2.38
C TYR A 187 9.43 14.39 1.11
N ALA A 188 8.62 13.34 0.88
CA ALA A 188 7.63 13.25 -0.19
C ALA A 188 6.40 12.48 0.31
N THR A 189 5.33 12.45 -0.47
CA THR A 189 4.25 11.47 -0.26
C THR A 189 4.25 10.48 -1.42
N SER A 190 3.81 9.25 -1.18
CA SER A 190 3.67 8.24 -2.23
C SER A 190 2.62 8.58 -3.29
N ALA A 191 1.72 9.52 -2.99
CA ALA A 191 0.62 9.91 -3.85
C ALA A 191 0.98 11.05 -4.82
N ILE A 192 1.95 11.89 -4.47
CA ILE A 192 2.30 13.08 -5.27
C ILE A 192 3.71 12.89 -5.83
N PRO A 193 3.93 13.09 -7.15
CA PRO A 193 5.28 13.00 -7.72
C PRO A 193 6.23 13.96 -6.99
N TYR A 194 7.39 13.43 -6.59
CA TYR A 194 8.36 14.15 -5.74
C TYR A 194 8.69 15.57 -6.23
N LYS A 195 8.81 15.78 -7.56
CA LYS A 195 9.08 17.10 -8.16
C LYS A 195 8.06 18.19 -7.81
N TYR A 196 6.89 17.83 -7.29
CA TYR A 196 5.81 18.76 -6.94
C TYR A 196 5.54 18.87 -5.44
N ILE A 197 6.26 18.13 -4.58
CA ILE A 197 5.99 18.15 -3.14
C ILE A 197 6.20 19.53 -2.50
N MET A 198 7.15 20.31 -3.01
CA MET A 198 7.40 21.67 -2.51
C MET A 198 6.17 22.58 -2.64
N ASP A 199 5.39 22.43 -3.71
CA ASP A 199 4.16 23.21 -3.91
C ASP A 199 3.12 22.87 -2.83
N PHE A 200 3.04 21.61 -2.41
CA PHE A 200 2.21 21.19 -1.27
C PHE A 200 2.72 21.76 0.06
N GLN A 201 4.05 21.82 0.25
CA GLN A 201 4.65 22.40 1.46
C GLN A 201 4.41 23.91 1.57
N GLU A 202 4.38 24.61 0.43
CA GLU A 202 4.13 26.06 0.35
C GLU A 202 2.65 26.42 0.51
N ASN A 203 1.73 25.52 0.15
CA ASN A 203 0.27 25.73 0.24
C ASN A 203 -0.33 24.99 1.44
N PHE A 204 -0.17 25.62 2.60
CA PHE A 204 -0.56 25.07 3.89
C PHE A 204 -1.57 25.94 4.64
N GLN A 205 -2.24 25.32 5.60
CA GLN A 205 -3.00 26.00 6.65
C GLN A 205 -2.43 25.64 8.02
N ILE A 206 -2.79 26.45 9.02
CA ILE A 206 -2.40 26.22 10.42
C ILE A 206 -3.64 25.80 11.19
N GLU A 207 -3.58 24.60 11.77
CA GLU A 207 -4.56 24.11 12.72
C GLU A 207 -4.07 24.38 14.15
N ASP A 208 -5.00 24.76 15.02
CA ASP A 208 -4.75 24.95 16.45
C ASP A 208 -5.25 23.72 17.21
N VAL A 209 -4.33 22.99 17.83
CA VAL A 209 -4.63 21.80 18.64
C VAL A 209 -4.06 21.99 20.04
N ASP A 210 -4.92 22.36 20.99
CA ASP A 210 -4.56 22.67 22.38
C ASP A 210 -3.36 23.62 22.49
N ASP A 211 -3.44 24.78 21.84
CA ASP A 211 -2.42 25.84 21.79
C ASP A 211 -1.14 25.47 21.02
N VAL A 212 -1.13 24.35 20.30
CA VAL A 212 -0.04 23.97 19.38
C VAL A 212 -0.47 24.29 17.95
N LYS A 213 0.29 25.18 17.30
CA LYS A 213 0.13 25.49 15.88
C LYS A 213 0.76 24.41 15.03
N ILE A 214 -0.06 23.76 14.21
CA ILE A 214 0.35 22.63 13.39
C ILE A 214 0.08 22.95 11.93
N LYS A 215 1.11 22.82 11.08
CA LYS A 215 0.95 22.97 9.63
C LYS A 215 0.36 21.69 9.04
N THR A 216 -0.60 21.85 8.14
CA THR A 216 -1.16 20.79 7.29
C THR A 216 -1.51 21.37 5.93
N PHE A 217 -1.83 20.53 4.94
CA PHE A 217 -2.24 21.05 3.62
C PHE A 217 -3.48 21.93 3.73
N ASP A 218 -3.54 22.97 2.90
CA ASP A 218 -4.78 23.72 2.74
C ASP A 218 -5.89 22.86 2.10
N ILE A 219 -7.10 23.42 1.97
CA ILE A 219 -8.25 22.67 1.47
C ILE A 219 -8.06 22.18 0.02
N PRO A 220 -7.66 23.03 -0.96
CA PRO A 220 -7.40 22.55 -2.33
C PRO A 220 -6.35 21.44 -2.42
N PHE A 221 -5.22 21.58 -1.73
CA PHE A 221 -4.16 20.58 -1.76
C PHE A 221 -4.52 19.32 -0.98
N THR A 222 -5.31 19.44 0.09
CA THR A 222 -5.90 18.28 0.77
C THR A 222 -6.79 17.47 -0.18
N LEU A 223 -7.64 18.13 -0.99
CA LEU A 223 -8.49 17.43 -1.97
C LEU A 223 -7.67 16.68 -3.01
N ILE A 224 -6.69 17.34 -3.63
CA ILE A 224 -5.80 16.72 -4.62
C ILE A 224 -5.11 15.51 -4.01
N HIS A 225 -4.58 15.67 -2.80
CA HIS A 225 -3.89 14.60 -2.08
C HIS A 225 -4.81 13.43 -1.74
N ILE A 226 -6.05 13.66 -1.27
CA ILE A 226 -7.02 12.58 -0.99
C ILE A 226 -7.33 11.80 -2.26
N CYS A 227 -7.56 12.48 -3.39
CA CYS A 227 -7.85 11.82 -4.66
C CYS A 227 -6.67 10.96 -5.14
N ALA A 228 -5.46 11.52 -5.13
CA ALA A 228 -4.24 10.80 -5.52
C ALA A 228 -3.97 9.61 -4.60
N HIS A 229 -4.15 9.79 -3.29
CA HIS A 229 -3.98 8.72 -2.31
C HIS A 229 -5.00 7.59 -2.47
N LEU A 230 -6.28 7.93 -2.72
CA LEU A 230 -7.31 6.93 -3.02
C LEU A 230 -6.94 6.15 -4.29
N TYR A 231 -6.45 6.83 -5.34
CA TYR A 231 -5.98 6.18 -6.55
C TYR A 231 -4.84 5.21 -6.27
N VAL A 232 -3.76 5.65 -5.61
CA VAL A 232 -2.63 4.78 -5.27
C VAL A 232 -3.10 3.57 -4.46
N ASN A 233 -3.87 3.77 -3.39
CA ASN A 233 -4.38 2.69 -2.54
C ASN A 233 -5.42 1.78 -3.21
N THR A 234 -5.86 2.11 -4.41
CA THR A 234 -6.87 1.33 -5.13
C THR A 234 -6.32 0.72 -6.41
N GLN A 235 -5.23 1.25 -6.95
CA GLN A 235 -4.67 0.88 -8.25
C GLN A 235 -3.26 0.31 -8.16
N CYS A 236 -2.60 0.33 -7.00
CA CYS A 236 -1.34 -0.40 -6.81
C CYS A 236 -1.59 -1.81 -6.26
N GLU A 237 -0.58 -2.68 -6.38
CA GLU A 237 -0.60 -4.06 -5.86
C GLU A 237 -1.00 -4.11 -4.38
N ASP A 238 -0.34 -3.31 -3.54
CA ASP A 238 -0.68 -3.20 -2.13
C ASP A 238 -2.14 -2.77 -1.94
N GLY A 239 -2.68 -1.91 -2.81
CA GLY A 239 -4.07 -1.48 -2.77
C GLY A 239 -5.08 -2.57 -3.10
N TYR A 240 -4.74 -3.51 -3.99
CA TYR A 240 -5.60 -4.64 -4.33
C TYR A 240 -5.61 -5.70 -3.23
N LEU A 241 -4.45 -5.92 -2.62
CA LEU A 241 -4.23 -6.91 -1.57
C LEU A 241 -4.74 -6.42 -0.20
N ASN A 242 -4.73 -5.11 0.04
CA ASN A 242 -5.21 -4.52 1.28
C ASN A 242 -6.63 -3.96 1.15
N ASP A 243 -7.23 -3.65 2.29
CA ASP A 243 -8.65 -3.32 2.37
C ASP A 243 -8.94 -1.84 2.71
N GLY A 244 -8.03 -0.95 2.32
CA GLY A 244 -8.12 0.49 2.62
C GLY A 244 -9.13 1.28 1.76
N MET A 245 -9.56 0.71 0.62
CA MET A 245 -10.32 1.40 -0.42
C MET A 245 -11.62 2.07 0.09
N PHE A 246 -12.41 1.34 0.86
CA PHE A 246 -13.73 1.85 1.28
C PHE A 246 -13.60 3.04 2.25
N ARG A 247 -12.62 3.00 3.17
CA ARG A 247 -12.32 4.13 4.06
C ARG A 247 -11.95 5.37 3.26
N ASP A 248 -11.09 5.23 2.26
CA ASP A 248 -10.60 6.36 1.48
C ASP A 248 -11.73 6.99 0.63
N LEU A 249 -12.68 6.17 0.14
CA LEU A 249 -13.91 6.65 -0.48
C LEU A 249 -14.81 7.42 0.51
N VAL A 250 -14.94 6.95 1.76
CA VAL A 250 -15.68 7.66 2.81
C VAL A 250 -14.99 8.99 3.16
N ASP A 251 -13.66 9.00 3.29
CA ASP A 251 -12.87 10.22 3.54
C ASP A 251 -13.17 11.26 2.44
N LEU A 252 -13.10 10.86 1.16
CA LEU A 252 -13.40 11.74 0.02
C LEU A 252 -14.87 12.19 0.02
N LYS A 253 -15.82 11.28 0.25
CA LYS A 253 -17.25 11.62 0.31
C LYS A 253 -17.54 12.68 1.37
N MET A 254 -17.00 12.50 2.57
CA MET A 254 -17.23 13.41 3.68
C MET A 254 -16.51 14.74 3.49
N PHE A 255 -15.31 14.72 2.89
CA PHE A 255 -14.62 15.94 2.50
C PHE A 255 -15.45 16.76 1.50
N LEU A 256 -15.91 16.15 0.41
CA LEU A 256 -16.73 16.82 -0.61
C LEU A 256 -18.05 17.35 -0.05
N TYR A 257 -18.69 16.58 0.84
CA TYR A 257 -19.93 17.03 1.50
C TYR A 257 -19.72 18.28 2.37
N ARG A 258 -18.54 18.44 2.98
CA ARG A 258 -18.24 19.58 3.84
C ARG A 258 -17.82 20.83 3.07
N HIS A 259 -17.20 20.65 1.90
CA HIS A 259 -16.57 21.72 1.13
C HIS A 259 -17.31 21.96 -0.18
N GLU A 260 -18.44 22.67 -0.13
CA GLU A 260 -19.29 22.93 -1.31
C GLU A 260 -18.68 23.92 -2.31
N ASN A 261 -17.77 24.80 -1.85
CA ASN A 261 -17.20 25.90 -2.65
C ASN A 261 -15.79 25.58 -3.17
N ILE A 262 -15.60 24.40 -3.77
CA ILE A 262 -14.31 24.01 -4.35
C ILE A 262 -14.08 24.76 -5.68
N ASP A 263 -12.90 25.39 -5.82
CA ASP A 263 -12.45 25.94 -7.10
C ASP A 263 -11.93 24.82 -8.03
N TRP A 264 -12.86 24.15 -8.71
CA TRP A 264 -12.54 23.05 -9.62
C TRP A 264 -11.59 23.44 -10.76
N LYS A 265 -11.56 24.71 -11.17
CA LYS A 265 -10.63 25.17 -12.21
C LYS A 265 -9.20 25.19 -11.69
N PHE A 266 -9.01 25.64 -10.45
CA PHE A 266 -7.72 25.57 -9.77
C PHE A 266 -7.27 24.13 -9.59
N ILE A 267 -8.15 23.25 -9.09
CA ILE A 267 -7.86 21.82 -8.90
C ILE A 267 -7.44 21.16 -10.21
N TYR A 268 -8.20 21.37 -11.30
CA TYR A 268 -7.86 20.84 -12.62
C TYR A 268 -6.51 21.36 -13.13
N LYS A 269 -6.23 22.66 -12.97
CA LYS A 269 -4.95 23.24 -13.36
C LYS A 269 -3.79 22.55 -12.65
N LYS A 270 -3.88 22.35 -11.33
CA LYS A 270 -2.85 21.69 -10.52
C LYS A 270 -2.70 20.22 -10.87
N ALA A 271 -3.80 19.48 -11.02
CA ALA A 271 -3.74 18.07 -11.43
C ALA A 271 -3.08 17.89 -12.80
N LYS A 272 -3.30 18.82 -13.73
CA LYS A 272 -2.63 18.83 -15.04
C LYS A 272 -1.14 19.15 -14.94
N GLU A 273 -0.78 20.15 -14.14
CA GLU A 273 0.61 20.49 -13.83
C GLU A 273 1.36 19.29 -13.24
N TYR A 274 0.69 18.52 -12.38
CA TYR A 274 1.27 17.37 -11.70
C TYR A 274 1.18 16.05 -12.48
N GLU A 275 0.52 16.03 -13.63
CA GLU A 275 0.30 14.83 -14.45
C GLU A 275 -0.55 13.73 -13.75
N ILE A 276 -1.49 14.13 -12.89
CA ILE A 276 -2.37 13.24 -12.09
C ILE A 276 -3.87 13.46 -12.34
N VAL A 277 -4.25 14.06 -13.47
CA VAL A 277 -5.65 14.27 -13.89
C VAL A 277 -6.46 12.96 -13.87
N HIS A 278 -5.89 11.86 -14.36
CA HIS A 278 -6.54 10.54 -14.35
C HIS A 278 -6.82 10.01 -12.93
N GLU A 279 -5.97 10.31 -11.96
CA GLU A 279 -6.16 9.90 -10.56
C GLU A 279 -7.36 10.61 -9.93
N LEU A 280 -7.48 11.92 -10.20
CA LEU A 280 -8.64 12.70 -9.75
C LEU A 280 -9.92 12.24 -10.44
N TYR A 281 -9.87 11.95 -11.74
CA TYR A 281 -11.02 11.38 -12.44
C TYR A 281 -11.46 10.08 -11.79
N PHE A 282 -10.54 9.13 -11.60
CA PHE A 282 -10.83 7.86 -10.96
C PHE A 282 -11.49 8.05 -9.59
N ALA A 283 -10.92 8.92 -8.75
CA ALA A 283 -11.43 9.18 -7.42
C ALA A 283 -12.86 9.76 -7.44
N LEU A 284 -13.11 10.78 -8.29
CA LEU A 284 -14.40 11.46 -8.39
C LEU A 284 -15.47 10.57 -9.06
N TYR A 285 -15.08 9.79 -10.07
CA TYR A 285 -15.93 8.79 -10.70
C TYR A 285 -16.31 7.68 -9.72
N SER A 286 -15.33 7.19 -8.94
CA SER A 286 -15.55 6.14 -7.95
C SER A 286 -16.48 6.58 -6.83
N VAL A 287 -16.31 7.79 -6.28
CA VAL A 287 -17.22 8.29 -5.24
C VAL A 287 -18.64 8.49 -5.76
N ASN A 288 -18.81 8.91 -7.03
CA ASN A 288 -20.13 8.98 -7.68
C ASN A 288 -20.74 7.60 -7.94
N SER A 289 -19.92 6.59 -8.24
CA SER A 289 -20.39 5.21 -8.43
C SER A 289 -20.92 4.60 -7.13
N VAL A 290 -20.34 4.96 -5.98
CA VAL A 290 -20.83 4.54 -4.66
C VAL A 290 -21.99 5.39 -4.17
N TRP A 291 -21.88 6.72 -4.31
CA TRP A 291 -22.88 7.70 -3.90
C TRP A 291 -23.20 8.64 -5.07
N PRO A 292 -24.25 8.34 -5.86
CA PRO A 292 -24.62 9.13 -7.04
C PRO A 292 -24.79 10.61 -6.75
N ASN A 293 -24.39 11.45 -7.71
CA ASN A 293 -24.47 12.92 -7.64
C ASN A 293 -23.67 13.54 -6.47
N THR A 294 -22.60 12.88 -6.00
CA THR A 294 -21.69 13.49 -5.02
C THR A 294 -20.95 14.68 -5.63
N VAL A 295 -20.56 14.56 -6.89
CA VAL A 295 -19.97 15.61 -7.72
C VAL A 295 -20.75 15.65 -9.03
N SER A 296 -20.97 16.84 -9.61
CA SER A 296 -21.70 16.92 -10.88
C SER A 296 -20.93 16.20 -12.00
N GLU A 297 -21.65 15.57 -12.93
CA GLU A 297 -21.04 14.88 -14.08
C GLU A 297 -20.15 15.81 -14.91
N GLU A 298 -20.54 17.09 -15.05
CA GLU A 298 -19.74 18.11 -15.72
C GLU A 298 -18.35 18.28 -15.08
N ILE A 299 -18.28 18.33 -13.75
CA ILE A 299 -17.01 18.43 -13.03
C ILE A 299 -16.20 17.15 -13.21
N VAL A 300 -16.81 15.96 -13.07
CA VAL A 300 -16.09 14.70 -13.25
C VAL A 300 -15.48 14.60 -14.65
N GLU A 301 -16.27 14.92 -15.68
CA GLU A 301 -15.81 14.84 -17.09
C GLU A 301 -14.67 15.84 -17.40
N CYS A 302 -14.54 16.94 -16.66
CA CYS A 302 -13.39 17.85 -16.80
C CYS A 302 -12.06 17.12 -16.55
N PHE A 303 -12.05 16.11 -15.67
CA PHE A 303 -10.86 15.31 -15.36
C PHE A 303 -10.69 14.07 -16.27
N SER A 304 -11.58 13.85 -17.23
CA SER A 304 -11.55 12.65 -18.10
C SER A 304 -10.14 12.36 -18.64
N PRO A 305 -9.65 11.10 -18.56
CA PRO A 305 -8.35 10.71 -19.12
C PRO A 305 -8.24 11.01 -20.63
N ARG A 306 -9.35 11.18 -21.33
CA ARG A 306 -9.38 11.61 -22.75
C ARG A 306 -8.86 13.05 -22.95
N ASN A 307 -8.80 13.85 -21.89
CA ASN A 307 -8.38 15.26 -21.91
C ASN A 307 -6.92 15.47 -21.49
N ILE A 308 -6.15 14.40 -21.21
CA ILE A 308 -4.76 14.52 -20.76
C ILE A 308 -3.79 14.65 -21.94
N THR A 309 -2.64 15.27 -21.68
CA THR A 309 -1.58 15.50 -22.68
C THR A 309 -0.29 14.72 -22.39
N TYR A 310 -0.29 13.92 -21.33
CA TYR A 310 0.85 13.13 -20.88
C TYR A 310 0.55 11.63 -21.06
N ALA A 311 1.60 10.81 -21.09
CA ALA A 311 1.46 9.36 -21.26
C ALA A 311 0.78 8.75 -20.03
N TYR A 312 -0.26 7.95 -20.27
CA TYR A 312 -1.00 7.23 -19.24
C TYR A 312 -1.36 5.84 -19.77
N ASN A 313 -1.06 4.81 -18.98
CA ASN A 313 -1.21 3.41 -19.35
C ASN A 313 -2.43 2.75 -18.67
N GLY A 314 -3.53 3.49 -18.49
CA GLY A 314 -4.78 2.93 -17.98
C GLY A 314 -5.95 3.13 -18.95
N ASN A 315 -7.14 2.77 -18.51
CA ASN A 315 -8.35 2.79 -19.30
C ASN A 315 -9.07 4.15 -19.26
N GLU A 316 -10.19 4.26 -19.97
CA GLU A 316 -10.99 5.49 -20.02
C GLU A 316 -11.65 5.88 -18.68
N PHE A 317 -11.70 4.95 -17.72
CA PHE A 317 -12.20 5.20 -16.37
C PHE A 317 -11.10 5.69 -15.41
N GLY A 318 -9.89 5.87 -15.92
CA GLY A 318 -8.74 6.21 -15.10
C GLY A 318 -8.29 5.03 -14.24
N GLU A 319 -8.55 3.78 -14.61
CA GLU A 319 -8.06 2.60 -13.90
C GLU A 319 -6.88 1.94 -14.61
N LEU A 320 -5.98 1.29 -13.86
CA LEU A 320 -4.87 0.54 -14.45
C LEU A 320 -5.31 -0.81 -15.03
N HIS A 321 -6.38 -1.40 -14.51
CA HIS A 321 -6.93 -2.65 -15.01
C HIS A 321 -8.41 -2.52 -15.39
N ASN A 322 -8.85 -3.39 -16.30
CA ASN A 322 -10.24 -3.46 -16.74
C ASN A 322 -11.06 -4.36 -15.80
N TRP A 323 -11.41 -3.84 -14.63
CA TRP A 323 -12.27 -4.52 -13.66
C TRP A 323 -13.61 -4.91 -14.28
N LYS A 324 -14.05 -6.15 -14.06
CA LYS A 324 -15.38 -6.64 -14.48
C LYS A 324 -16.42 -6.56 -13.35
N ILE A 325 -15.97 -6.26 -12.12
CA ILE A 325 -16.84 -6.01 -10.97
C ILE A 325 -16.76 -4.52 -10.61
N ASP A 326 -17.87 -3.97 -10.12
CA ASP A 326 -17.96 -2.57 -9.75
C ASP A 326 -17.21 -2.25 -8.44
N ILE A 327 -17.00 -0.95 -8.19
CA ILE A 327 -16.24 -0.46 -7.05
C ILE A 327 -16.87 -0.82 -5.69
N VAL A 328 -18.20 -0.89 -5.60
CA VAL A 328 -18.89 -1.30 -4.35
C VAL A 328 -18.61 -2.78 -4.08
N THR A 329 -18.69 -3.62 -5.11
CA THR A 329 -18.32 -5.04 -5.00
C THR A 329 -16.86 -5.18 -4.57
N ARG A 330 -15.93 -4.39 -5.14
CA ARG A 330 -14.50 -4.38 -4.71
C ARG A 330 -14.33 -3.99 -3.24
N CYS A 331 -15.13 -3.06 -2.71
CA CYS A 331 -15.05 -2.63 -1.32
C CYS A 331 -15.50 -3.69 -0.32
N PHE A 332 -16.45 -4.57 -0.67
CA PHE A 332 -17.10 -5.46 0.30
C PHE A 332 -16.94 -6.96 0.03
N ASP A 333 -16.49 -7.36 -1.16
CA ASP A 333 -16.23 -8.75 -1.51
C ASP A 333 -14.74 -8.94 -1.81
N GLU A 334 -13.94 -9.04 -0.74
CA GLU A 334 -12.49 -9.23 -0.83
C GLU A 334 -12.15 -10.46 -1.68
N LYS A 335 -12.86 -11.58 -1.48
CA LYS A 335 -12.60 -12.81 -2.21
C LYS A 335 -12.77 -12.61 -3.72
N LEU A 336 -13.87 -11.97 -4.14
CA LEU A 336 -14.11 -11.71 -5.55
C LEU A 336 -13.15 -10.65 -6.10
N ARG A 337 -12.80 -9.62 -5.32
CA ARG A 337 -11.77 -8.62 -5.65
C ARG A 337 -10.42 -9.28 -5.93
N LEU A 338 -9.92 -10.09 -4.99
CA LEU A 338 -8.62 -10.76 -5.11
C LEU A 338 -8.60 -11.76 -6.27
N LYS A 339 -9.70 -12.51 -6.46
CA LYS A 339 -9.82 -13.40 -7.61
C LYS A 339 -9.74 -12.64 -8.93
N GLN A 340 -10.50 -11.55 -9.07
CA GLN A 340 -10.47 -10.74 -10.29
C GLN A 340 -9.12 -10.07 -10.51
N TYR A 341 -8.48 -9.58 -9.44
CA TYR A 341 -7.11 -9.07 -9.52
C TYR A 341 -6.15 -10.13 -10.05
N SER A 342 -6.20 -11.35 -9.52
CA SER A 342 -5.39 -12.49 -10.00
C SER A 342 -5.59 -12.73 -11.51
N GLU A 343 -6.83 -12.74 -11.98
CA GLU A 343 -7.15 -12.90 -13.42
C GLU A 343 -6.54 -11.77 -14.26
N LEU A 344 -6.66 -10.51 -13.82
CA LEU A 344 -6.16 -9.33 -14.54
C LEU A 344 -4.63 -9.29 -14.54
N TYR A 345 -4.01 -9.51 -13.38
CA TYR A 345 -2.56 -9.59 -13.23
C TYR A 345 -1.95 -10.67 -14.12
N LYS A 346 -2.52 -11.87 -14.14
CA LYS A 346 -2.09 -12.95 -15.05
C LYS A 346 -2.28 -12.54 -16.51
N THR A 347 -3.41 -11.94 -16.86
CA THR A 347 -3.65 -11.45 -18.23
C THR A 347 -2.59 -10.44 -18.67
N ASP A 348 -2.25 -9.49 -17.81
CA ASP A 348 -1.25 -8.47 -18.09
C ASP A 348 0.14 -9.08 -18.23
N ILE A 349 0.53 -9.97 -17.31
CA ILE A 349 1.82 -10.69 -17.34
C ILE A 349 1.99 -11.52 -18.61
N PHE A 350 0.95 -12.24 -19.03
CA PHE A 350 0.99 -13.09 -20.22
C PHE A 350 0.57 -12.36 -21.51
N SER A 351 0.41 -11.03 -21.47
CA SER A 351 0.13 -10.22 -22.66
C SER A 351 1.32 -10.17 -23.61
N ASP A 352 1.06 -9.89 -24.89
CA ASP A 352 2.09 -9.77 -25.93
C ASP A 352 3.11 -8.64 -25.66
N VAL A 353 2.78 -7.71 -24.75
CA VAL A 353 3.66 -6.62 -24.32
C VAL A 353 4.85 -7.15 -23.52
N ASN A 354 4.67 -8.22 -22.75
CA ASN A 354 5.76 -8.90 -22.07
C ASN A 354 6.34 -9.94 -23.03
N THR A 355 7.33 -9.57 -23.85
CA THR A 355 8.01 -10.51 -24.76
C THR A 355 8.91 -11.46 -23.95
N PRO A 356 8.51 -12.71 -23.69
CA PRO A 356 9.28 -13.53 -22.78
C PRO A 356 10.46 -14.21 -23.49
N VAL A 357 11.49 -14.51 -22.73
CA VAL A 357 12.49 -15.50 -23.13
C VAL A 357 11.88 -16.89 -22.97
N ILE A 358 11.66 -17.60 -24.08
CA ILE A 358 11.20 -18.99 -24.08
C ILE A 358 12.38 -19.90 -23.75
N VAL A 359 12.29 -20.62 -22.64
CA VAL A 359 13.28 -21.62 -22.23
C VAL A 359 12.85 -23.00 -22.72
N SER A 360 13.65 -23.61 -23.60
CA SER A 360 13.45 -24.97 -24.11
C SER A 360 14.30 -26.02 -23.35
N ASP A 361 14.11 -27.31 -23.62
CA ASP A 361 14.91 -28.38 -23.00
C ASP A 361 16.40 -28.19 -23.27
N GLY A 362 17.23 -28.29 -22.22
CA GLY A 362 18.68 -28.19 -22.33
C GLY A 362 19.23 -26.84 -22.80
N SER A 363 18.38 -25.88 -23.18
CA SER A 363 18.83 -24.54 -23.52
C SER A 363 19.13 -23.77 -22.24
N MET A 364 20.39 -23.36 -22.09
CA MET A 364 20.79 -22.38 -21.09
C MET A 364 20.66 -20.99 -21.71
N HIS A 365 19.83 -20.15 -21.12
CA HIS A 365 19.72 -18.76 -21.50
C HIS A 365 20.57 -17.92 -20.54
N PRO A 366 21.77 -17.48 -20.96
CA PRO A 366 22.54 -16.56 -20.14
C PRO A 366 21.86 -15.20 -20.14
N PHE A 367 21.66 -14.66 -18.94
CA PHE A 367 21.28 -13.29 -18.75
C PHE A 367 22.32 -12.59 -17.89
N LEU A 368 22.73 -11.38 -18.29
CA LEU A 368 23.67 -10.56 -17.53
C LEU A 368 22.92 -9.37 -16.94
N MET A 369 22.74 -9.38 -15.63
CA MET A 369 22.31 -8.22 -14.85
C MET A 369 23.54 -7.36 -14.56
N GLU A 370 23.58 -6.12 -15.06
CA GLU A 370 24.57 -5.11 -14.68
C GLU A 370 23.89 -3.92 -14.00
N LYS A 371 24.18 -3.69 -12.71
CA LYS A 371 23.77 -2.47 -12.01
C LYS A 371 24.72 -2.15 -10.86
N ASP A 372 25.19 -0.92 -10.76
CA ASP A 372 26.06 -0.45 -9.67
C ASP A 372 27.28 -1.35 -9.41
N ASP A 373 28.02 -1.71 -10.48
CA ASP A 373 29.17 -2.65 -10.49
C ASP A 373 28.84 -4.12 -10.17
N ILE A 374 27.55 -4.45 -10.01
CA ILE A 374 27.10 -5.82 -9.77
C ILE A 374 26.86 -6.51 -11.10
N GLN A 375 27.60 -7.59 -11.35
CA GLN A 375 27.34 -8.53 -12.44
C GLN A 375 26.75 -9.82 -11.87
N ILE A 376 25.47 -10.08 -12.14
CA ILE A 376 24.86 -11.38 -11.87
C ILE A 376 24.56 -12.04 -13.21
N ARG A 377 25.06 -13.26 -13.39
CA ARG A 377 24.68 -14.09 -14.54
C ARG A 377 23.66 -15.11 -14.11
N LEU A 378 22.47 -15.04 -14.69
CA LEU A 378 21.44 -16.02 -14.47
C LEU A 378 21.39 -16.97 -15.67
N PHE A 379 21.23 -18.26 -15.39
CA PHE A 379 20.91 -19.28 -16.37
C PHE A 379 19.65 -19.99 -15.92
N ILE A 380 18.69 -20.08 -16.81
CA ILE A 380 17.49 -20.87 -16.61
C ILE A 380 17.53 -22.04 -17.57
N SER A 381 17.25 -23.23 -17.06
CA SER A 381 17.07 -24.44 -17.85
C SER A 381 15.95 -25.29 -17.26
N TYR A 382 15.28 -26.06 -18.10
CA TYR A 382 14.29 -27.04 -17.67
C TYR A 382 14.91 -28.44 -17.77
N ASP A 383 14.77 -29.25 -16.73
CA ASP A 383 15.23 -30.64 -16.68
C ASP A 383 14.02 -31.58 -16.75
N TYR A 384 13.74 -32.10 -17.94
CA TYR A 384 12.61 -33.03 -18.15
C TYR A 384 12.75 -34.33 -17.37
N ALA A 385 13.98 -34.85 -17.23
CA ALA A 385 14.21 -36.13 -16.57
C ALA A 385 13.83 -36.07 -15.10
N ASN A 386 14.08 -34.93 -14.45
CA ASN A 386 13.77 -34.71 -13.04
C ASN A 386 12.50 -33.88 -12.81
N SER A 387 11.82 -33.46 -13.88
CA SER A 387 10.64 -32.59 -13.80
C SER A 387 10.89 -31.37 -12.90
N CYS A 388 11.98 -30.64 -13.16
CA CYS A 388 12.33 -29.46 -12.39
C CYS A 388 12.84 -28.32 -13.27
N ILE A 389 12.60 -27.09 -12.80
CA ILE A 389 13.22 -25.88 -13.33
C ILE A 389 14.50 -25.67 -12.55
N LYS A 390 15.63 -25.60 -13.27
CA LYS A 390 16.96 -25.33 -12.72
C LYS A 390 17.32 -23.89 -13.01
N LEU A 391 17.48 -23.12 -11.94
CA LEU A 391 18.02 -21.77 -11.99
C LEU A 391 19.45 -21.83 -11.46
N ILE A 392 20.37 -21.29 -12.25
CA ILE A 392 21.78 -21.18 -11.88
C ILE A 392 22.12 -19.70 -11.85
N THR A 393 22.48 -19.18 -10.69
CA THR A 393 22.97 -17.79 -10.57
C THR A 393 24.47 -17.81 -10.32
N LEU A 394 25.23 -17.16 -11.18
CA LEU A 394 26.63 -16.79 -10.94
C LEU A 394 26.66 -15.35 -10.42
N PHE A 395 27.39 -15.13 -9.34
CA PHE A 395 27.55 -13.80 -8.73
C PHE A 395 28.96 -13.65 -8.17
N ASP A 396 29.38 -12.42 -7.90
CA ASP A 396 30.64 -12.15 -7.23
C ASP A 396 30.60 -12.62 -5.77
N LEU A 397 31.53 -13.51 -5.36
CA LEU A 397 31.59 -14.04 -3.99
C LEU A 397 31.84 -12.95 -2.95
N GLU A 398 32.64 -11.94 -3.26
CA GLU A 398 32.93 -10.88 -2.30
C GLU A 398 31.67 -10.08 -1.98
N MET A 399 30.77 -9.91 -2.95
CA MET A 399 29.48 -9.26 -2.76
C MET A 399 28.51 -10.11 -1.92
N PHE A 400 28.42 -11.41 -2.18
CA PHE A 400 27.53 -12.30 -1.42
C PHE A 400 28.02 -12.50 0.03
N LYS A 401 29.35 -12.51 0.24
CA LYS A 401 29.96 -12.55 1.57
C LYS A 401 29.74 -11.26 2.38
N GLN A 402 29.35 -10.16 1.74
CA GLN A 402 28.94 -8.94 2.45
C GLN A 402 27.51 -9.02 3.03
N GLU A 403 26.91 -10.22 3.10
CA GLU A 403 25.64 -10.59 3.78
C GLU A 403 24.37 -9.84 3.37
N ASN A 404 24.44 -8.94 2.39
CA ASN A 404 23.36 -8.00 2.10
C ASN A 404 22.68 -8.18 0.74
N PHE A 405 22.71 -9.36 0.09
CA PHE A 405 22.03 -9.54 -1.21
C PHE A 405 21.14 -10.77 -1.26
N TYR A 406 19.95 -10.57 -1.84
CA TYR A 406 18.88 -11.55 -1.88
C TYR A 406 18.26 -11.66 -3.25
N PHE A 407 17.83 -12.87 -3.55
CA PHE A 407 17.12 -13.21 -4.77
C PHE A 407 15.69 -13.57 -4.39
N PHE A 408 14.74 -12.96 -5.08
CA PHE A 408 13.34 -13.34 -5.03
C PHE A 408 12.98 -13.87 -6.40
N ILE A 409 12.56 -15.13 -6.43
CA ILE A 409 12.06 -15.76 -7.65
C ILE A 409 10.57 -15.92 -7.44
N THR A 410 9.81 -15.09 -8.14
CA THR A 410 8.36 -15.10 -8.17
C THR A 410 7.90 -15.88 -9.37
N VAL A 411 6.99 -16.81 -9.14
CA VAL A 411 6.47 -17.74 -10.15
C VAL A 411 4.97 -17.55 -10.24
N VAL A 412 4.49 -17.27 -11.44
CA VAL A 412 3.07 -17.04 -11.76
C VAL A 412 2.65 -18.06 -12.82
N ASP A 413 1.70 -18.92 -12.50
CA ASP A 413 1.08 -19.80 -13.48
C ASP A 413 0.02 -19.06 -14.30
N ASN A 414 -0.26 -19.54 -15.52
CA ASN A 414 -1.32 -18.98 -16.36
C ASN A 414 -2.71 -19.57 -16.08
N ASP A 415 -2.87 -20.35 -15.01
CA ASP A 415 -4.16 -20.91 -14.62
C ASP A 415 -4.97 -19.86 -13.86
N ALA A 416 -5.75 -19.08 -14.61
CA ALA A 416 -6.65 -18.05 -14.08
C ALA A 416 -7.76 -18.59 -13.17
N SER A 417 -7.94 -19.92 -13.07
CA SER A 417 -8.92 -20.51 -12.15
C SER A 417 -8.42 -20.58 -10.71
N GLN A 418 -7.12 -20.38 -10.46
CA GLN A 418 -6.54 -20.42 -9.12
C GLN A 418 -6.58 -19.06 -8.43
N ASP A 419 -6.99 -19.07 -7.16
CA ASP A 419 -6.94 -17.90 -6.27
C ASP A 419 -5.50 -17.51 -5.89
N LEU A 420 -4.52 -18.39 -6.15
CA LEU A 420 -3.11 -18.11 -5.92
C LEU A 420 -2.55 -17.21 -7.03
N ILE A 421 -2.17 -15.99 -6.64
CA ILE A 421 -1.61 -14.96 -7.54
C ILE A 421 -0.17 -15.32 -7.91
N GLU A 422 0.66 -15.67 -6.93
CA GLU A 422 2.08 -15.92 -7.12
C GLU A 422 2.68 -16.85 -6.05
N ARG A 423 3.84 -17.44 -6.37
CA ARG A 423 4.68 -18.20 -5.44
C ARG A 423 6.09 -17.65 -5.44
N THR A 424 6.68 -17.43 -4.28
CA THR A 424 7.97 -16.74 -4.17
C THR A 424 8.95 -17.55 -3.34
N ILE A 425 10.14 -17.79 -3.88
CA ILE A 425 11.26 -18.40 -3.14
C ILE A 425 12.39 -17.37 -2.97
N SER A 426 13.02 -17.35 -1.79
CA SER A 426 14.19 -16.52 -1.53
C SER A 426 15.36 -17.30 -0.96
N ASN A 427 16.57 -16.81 -1.19
CA ASN A 427 17.79 -17.34 -0.57
C ASN A 427 17.90 -16.99 0.93
N HIS A 428 16.98 -16.18 1.47
CA HIS A 428 16.93 -15.82 2.88
C HIS A 428 15.89 -16.67 3.62
N LYS A 429 16.36 -17.59 4.45
CA LYS A 429 15.51 -18.54 5.20
C LYS A 429 14.41 -17.88 6.03
N LYS A 430 14.56 -16.62 6.47
CA LYS A 430 13.57 -15.93 7.32
C LYS A 430 12.42 -15.25 6.55
N LEU A 431 12.43 -15.15 5.21
CA LEU A 431 11.41 -14.38 4.44
C LEU A 431 10.66 -15.19 3.39
N CYS A 432 10.67 -16.51 3.47
CA CYS A 432 9.77 -17.29 2.63
C CYS A 432 8.31 -16.96 2.98
N ARG A 433 7.72 -16.00 2.25
CA ARG A 433 6.31 -15.64 2.37
C ARG A 433 5.37 -16.63 1.66
N THR A 434 5.87 -17.60 0.89
CA THR A 434 5.05 -18.70 0.31
C THR A 434 5.82 -20.03 0.05
N ASN A 435 5.06 -21.08 -0.27
CA ASN A 435 5.31 -22.53 -0.17
C ASN A 435 6.14 -23.20 -1.30
N LEU A 436 7.10 -22.54 -1.96
CA LEU A 436 7.93 -23.26 -2.95
C LEU A 436 9.02 -24.09 -2.24
N LYS A 437 8.92 -25.41 -2.34
CA LYS A 437 9.99 -26.33 -1.94
C LYS A 437 11.07 -26.37 -3.02
N GLY A 438 11.97 -25.39 -3.00
CA GLY A 438 13.20 -25.42 -3.78
C GLY A 438 14.38 -25.91 -2.95
N THR A 439 15.31 -26.65 -3.58
CA THR A 439 16.62 -26.91 -2.98
C THR A 439 17.62 -25.87 -3.44
N TRP A 440 18.38 -25.32 -2.48
CA TRP A 440 19.45 -24.35 -2.72
C TRP A 440 20.79 -25.04 -2.48
N GLU A 441 21.64 -25.06 -3.50
CA GLU A 441 23.02 -25.55 -3.39
C GLU A 441 23.98 -24.45 -3.84
N THR A 442 24.86 -24.00 -2.94
CA THR A 442 25.84 -22.94 -3.22
C THR A 442 27.25 -23.53 -3.32
N TYR A 443 27.99 -23.15 -4.36
CA TYR A 443 29.37 -23.56 -4.61
C TYR A 443 30.28 -22.37 -4.84
N ASP A 444 31.50 -22.42 -4.30
CA ASP A 444 32.54 -21.41 -4.53
C ASP A 444 33.43 -21.86 -5.71
N TYR A 445 33.49 -21.06 -6.78
CA TYR A 445 34.33 -21.33 -7.95
C TYR A 445 35.09 -20.09 -8.40
N HIS A 446 36.42 -20.05 -8.21
CA HIS A 446 37.31 -18.97 -8.68
C HIS A 446 36.83 -17.54 -8.39
N LYS A 447 36.44 -17.25 -7.14
CA LYS A 447 35.87 -15.95 -6.69
C LYS A 447 34.45 -15.63 -7.21
N GLN A 448 33.79 -16.57 -7.87
CA GLN A 448 32.36 -16.52 -8.15
C GLN A 448 31.61 -17.51 -7.28
N GLY A 449 30.44 -17.10 -6.83
CA GLY A 449 29.50 -17.97 -6.14
C GLY A 449 28.51 -18.47 -7.17
N ILE A 450 28.19 -19.76 -7.08
CA ILE A 450 27.23 -20.42 -7.96
C ILE A 450 26.11 -20.95 -7.08
N ASN A 451 24.89 -20.43 -7.23
CA ASN A 451 23.71 -21.05 -6.62
C ASN A 451 22.98 -21.88 -7.67
N PHE A 452 22.66 -23.12 -7.31
CA PHE A 452 21.70 -23.95 -8.00
C PHE A 452 20.40 -23.97 -7.22
N ILE A 453 19.32 -23.66 -7.91
CA ILE A 453 17.96 -23.67 -7.37
C ILE A 453 17.17 -24.63 -8.21
N ASN A 454 16.77 -25.75 -7.62
CA ASN A 454 15.91 -26.72 -8.28
C ASN A 454 14.49 -26.54 -7.76
N ILE A 455 13.56 -26.16 -8.63
CA ILE A 455 12.15 -26.04 -8.29
C ILE A 455 11.39 -27.12 -9.03
N LYS A 456 10.75 -28.03 -8.31
CA LYS A 456 9.98 -29.11 -8.94
C LYS A 456 8.77 -28.55 -9.69
N THR A 457 8.47 -29.09 -10.85
CA THR A 457 7.37 -28.61 -11.70
C THR A 457 6.01 -28.88 -11.07
N GLU A 458 5.85 -29.94 -10.27
CA GLU A 458 4.64 -30.19 -9.47
C GLU A 458 4.34 -29.11 -8.42
N GLU A 459 5.37 -28.37 -8.00
CA GLU A 459 5.26 -27.24 -7.07
C GLU A 459 4.97 -25.92 -7.81
N ILE A 460 4.92 -25.92 -9.15
CA ILE A 460 4.79 -24.73 -9.97
C ILE A 460 3.55 -24.83 -10.89
N PHE A 461 3.46 -25.90 -11.67
CA PHE A 461 2.41 -26.09 -12.65
C PHE A 461 1.17 -26.71 -12.00
N SER A 462 0.04 -26.05 -12.15
CA SER A 462 -1.24 -26.69 -11.92
C SER A 462 -1.52 -27.76 -12.98
N SER A 463 -2.53 -28.60 -12.74
CA SER A 463 -3.01 -29.58 -13.73
C SER A 463 -3.50 -28.92 -15.02
N GLN A 464 -3.88 -27.64 -15.01
CA GLN A 464 -4.37 -26.89 -16.17
C GLN A 464 -3.36 -25.89 -16.75
N CYS A 465 -2.24 -25.66 -16.06
CA CYS A 465 -1.17 -24.76 -16.49
C CYS A 465 -0.30 -25.39 -17.60
N ASP A 466 -0.07 -24.64 -18.68
CA ASP A 466 0.86 -24.94 -19.77
C ASP A 466 1.99 -23.91 -19.88
N LYS A 467 1.87 -22.76 -19.19
CA LYS A 467 2.89 -21.69 -19.17
C LYS A 467 3.07 -21.14 -17.77
N VAL A 468 4.33 -20.90 -17.43
CA VAL A 468 4.71 -20.28 -16.17
C VAL A 468 5.55 -19.08 -16.47
N TYR A 469 5.19 -17.97 -15.86
CA TYR A 469 5.98 -16.76 -15.84
C TYR A 469 6.88 -16.75 -14.60
N ILE A 470 8.17 -16.48 -14.79
CA ILE A 470 9.14 -16.35 -13.72
C ILE A 470 9.66 -14.92 -13.73
N LEU A 471 9.42 -14.23 -12.62
CA LEU A 471 9.99 -12.93 -12.31
C LEU A 471 11.15 -13.13 -11.33
N ILE A 472 12.29 -12.53 -11.63
CA ILE A 472 13.47 -12.60 -10.76
C ILE A 472 13.85 -11.19 -10.38
N ASP A 473 13.70 -10.92 -9.09
CA ASP A 473 13.98 -9.63 -8.49
C ASP A 473 15.17 -9.77 -7.53
N THR A 474 16.11 -8.84 -7.61
CA THR A 474 17.23 -8.77 -6.66
C THR A 474 17.01 -7.69 -5.63
N TYR A 475 17.29 -8.03 -4.37
CA TYR A 475 17.14 -7.14 -3.23
C TYR A 475 18.45 -7.02 -2.47
N LYS A 476 18.67 -5.88 -1.84
CA LYS A 476 19.77 -5.65 -0.91
C LYS A 476 19.23 -5.62 0.53
N ALA A 477 19.87 -6.29 1.48
CA ALA A 477 19.51 -6.15 2.89
C ALA A 477 19.70 -4.70 3.35
N ILE A 478 18.75 -4.22 4.14
CA ILE A 478 18.83 -2.95 4.85
C ILE A 478 18.53 -3.24 6.33
N GLY A 479 19.55 -3.68 7.06
CA GLY A 479 19.45 -4.03 8.48
C GLY A 479 18.89 -5.43 8.75
N GLU A 480 18.58 -5.70 10.03
CA GLU A 480 17.92 -6.95 10.44
C GLU A 480 16.44 -6.91 10.01
N GLY A 481 16.14 -7.49 8.85
CA GLY A 481 14.77 -7.77 8.39
C GLY A 481 14.24 -6.89 7.24
N GLY A 482 14.98 -5.86 6.82
CA GLY A 482 14.58 -4.99 5.71
C GLY A 482 15.26 -5.33 4.38
N PHE A 483 14.57 -5.09 3.26
CA PHE A 483 15.02 -5.40 1.89
C PHE A 483 14.79 -4.18 0.99
N ARG A 484 15.80 -3.80 0.21
CA ARG A 484 15.73 -2.78 -0.82
C ARG A 484 15.73 -3.43 -2.18
N GLY A 485 14.69 -3.23 -2.98
CA GLY A 485 14.72 -3.62 -4.39
C GLY A 485 15.91 -2.94 -5.08
N THR A 486 16.75 -3.73 -5.74
CA THR A 486 17.85 -3.16 -6.54
C THR A 486 17.33 -2.57 -7.85
N GLY A 487 16.03 -2.74 -8.18
CA GLY A 487 15.42 -2.29 -9.42
C GLY A 487 15.84 -3.09 -10.64
N VAL A 488 16.51 -4.23 -10.45
CA VAL A 488 16.78 -5.20 -11.51
C VAL A 488 15.68 -6.26 -11.44
N LYS A 489 14.92 -6.38 -12.54
CA LYS A 489 13.79 -7.29 -12.68
C LYS A 489 13.89 -7.99 -14.02
N GLU A 490 13.88 -9.31 -14.02
CA GLU A 490 13.91 -10.10 -15.26
C GLU A 490 12.71 -11.03 -15.38
N LYS A 491 12.24 -11.19 -16.61
CA LYS A 491 10.96 -11.81 -16.93
C LYS A 491 11.15 -12.97 -17.91
N TYR A 492 10.71 -14.16 -17.52
CA TYR A 492 10.80 -15.38 -18.32
C TYR A 492 9.43 -16.02 -18.46
N ILE A 493 9.14 -16.66 -19.60
CA ILE A 493 8.01 -17.60 -19.71
C ILE A 493 8.55 -18.97 -20.10
N ILE A 494 8.30 -19.94 -19.23
CA ILE A 494 8.60 -21.34 -19.45
C ILE A 494 7.32 -22.03 -19.91
N CYS A 495 7.36 -22.60 -21.10
CA CYS A 495 6.25 -23.39 -21.63
C CYS A 495 6.47 -24.86 -21.27
N ASN A 496 5.45 -25.51 -20.72
CA ASN A 496 5.47 -26.96 -20.54
C ASN A 496 5.21 -27.62 -21.90
N THR A 497 6.27 -28.08 -22.58
CA THR A 497 6.13 -28.68 -23.92
C THR A 497 5.50 -30.08 -23.94
N THR A 498 5.18 -30.66 -22.76
CA THR A 498 4.48 -31.96 -22.67
C THR A 498 2.96 -31.84 -22.73
N LYS A 499 2.41 -30.64 -22.59
CA LYS A 499 0.99 -30.32 -22.84
C LYS A 499 0.89 -29.48 -24.09
#